data_AF-A0A9X1PKT1-F1
#
_entry.id   AF-A0A9X1PKT1-F1
#
_cell.length_a   1.000
_cell.length_b   1.000
_cell.length_c   1.000
_cell.angle_alpha   90.00
_cell.angle_beta   90.00
_cell.angle_gamma   90.00
#
_symmetry.space_group_name_H-M   'P 1'
#
loop_
_entity.id
_entity.type
_entity.pdbx_description
1 polymer ?
#
loop_
_entity_poly.entity_id
_entity_poly.type
_entity_poly.pdbx_seq_one_letter_code
_entity_poly.pdbx_strand_id
1 'polypeptide(L)'
;MKKTAYILLVLCAILASCKKNSGDTDVLPKPEPEPTGLVTAGEFLKGLQVTGAEAVQFDSTNNSYVVRLPDGFAPDQAEVRLALKPNIALEDATGKLSADSVIHYNYHGTSALPFRLRRKTSSRSFDFEVYFRFSGAPQIDLLEKQLQVYPSYTQFPLRYRANVGSIPSGPGRPGPLVKIFNTRTGRTVTTRFNDQFAVINSDLGENVLTDDLMNVEVTLEGQKSVIFEGVKFIKGKAVVYPSPSYKYQFLYKDTIQVFGDNFVAGQKYSVRFSNDFLANPMVAAARIVDGRSLSVDKIPADLPEGSYLMSFYESDRLMGNGTLHVSYHETNAIESIWKGSLYGVTGRSADPLSVGRGESFFVKASPVSYGHHDSDFNVNMLPRLRLRLAEKTVELDPELVVFHWGIAGIKIGFGRYTIPPNLPAGNYDVRGLFVNNSESKSYWSKLQVK
;
A
#
# COMPACT_ATOMS: atom_id res chain seq x y z
N MET A 1 31.27 18.82 41.57
CA MET A 1 29.90 18.27 41.73
C MET A 1 28.89 19.22 42.39
N LYS A 2 29.22 20.46 42.78
CA LYS A 2 28.23 21.42 43.32
C LYS A 2 27.57 22.33 42.27
N LYS A 3 28.19 22.52 41.09
CA LYS A 3 27.67 23.43 40.04
C LYS A 3 26.53 22.83 39.18
N THR A 4 26.46 21.51 39.05
CA THR A 4 25.41 20.81 38.31
C THR A 4 24.06 20.74 39.07
N ALA A 5 24.08 20.79 40.40
CA ALA A 5 22.85 20.79 41.21
C ALA A 5 22.09 22.12 41.14
N TYR A 6 22.79 23.25 40.98
CA TYR A 6 22.15 24.56 40.87
C TYR A 6 21.46 24.79 39.52
N ILE A 7 21.97 24.21 38.44
CA ILE A 7 21.35 24.31 37.10
C ILE A 7 20.03 23.53 37.05
N LEU A 8 19.96 22.36 37.72
CA LEU A 8 18.73 21.57 37.79
C LEU A 8 17.63 22.27 38.61
N LEU A 9 18.00 22.97 39.68
CA LEU A 9 17.06 23.69 40.55
C LEU A 9 16.49 24.96 39.90
N VAL A 10 17.28 25.65 39.06
CA VAL A 10 16.81 26.82 38.29
C VAL A 10 15.88 26.40 37.15
N LEU A 11 16.12 25.25 36.49
CA LEU A 11 15.20 24.75 35.46
C LEU A 11 13.83 24.33 36.01
N CYS A 12 13.77 23.75 37.21
CA CYS A 12 12.49 23.42 37.86
C CYS A 12 11.68 24.68 38.27
N ALA A 13 12.34 25.78 38.62
CA ALA A 13 11.68 27.03 38.99
C ALA A 13 11.07 27.78 37.79
N ILE A 14 11.68 27.65 36.60
CA ILE A 14 11.17 28.27 35.36
C ILE A 14 9.94 27.54 34.83
N LEU A 15 9.81 26.23 35.06
CA LEU A 15 8.63 25.45 34.66
C LEU A 15 7.44 25.61 35.63
N ALA A 16 7.65 26.14 36.83
CA ALA A 16 6.59 26.36 37.83
C ALA A 16 5.91 27.74 37.73
N SER A 17 6.42 28.66 36.89
CA SER A 17 5.93 30.04 36.82
C SER A 17 5.57 30.48 35.39
N CYS A 18 4.58 29.78 34.81
CA CYS A 18 3.78 30.29 33.69
C CYS A 18 2.29 30.04 34.00
N LYS A 19 1.78 30.69 35.04
CA LYS A 19 0.34 30.90 35.22
C LYS A 19 -0.06 32.17 34.46
N LYS A 20 -0.86 32.01 33.40
CA LYS A 20 -1.64 33.10 32.82
C LYS A 20 -3.08 32.98 33.33
N ASN A 21 -3.50 33.96 34.12
CA ASN A 21 -4.90 34.15 34.52
C ASN A 21 -5.66 34.84 33.38
N SER A 22 -6.82 34.28 33.01
CA SER A 22 -8.01 34.93 32.42
C SER A 22 -8.96 33.77 32.10
N GLY A 23 -10.08 33.55 32.77
CA GLY A 23 -11.23 34.43 33.00
C GLY A 23 -12.47 33.57 32.67
N ASP A 24 -13.56 33.75 33.42
CA ASP A 24 -14.76 32.91 33.47
C ASP A 24 -15.19 32.17 32.19
N THR A 25 -15.43 30.87 32.33
CA THR A 25 -16.45 30.13 31.55
C THR A 25 -17.02 29.02 32.43
N ASP A 26 -18.35 28.92 32.41
CA ASP A 26 -19.14 27.95 33.18
C ASP A 26 -18.56 26.54 33.13
N VAL A 27 -18.37 25.94 34.31
CA VAL A 27 -17.89 24.57 34.47
C VAL A 27 -19.01 23.62 34.05
N LEU A 28 -19.07 23.29 32.77
CA LEU A 28 -19.67 22.02 32.34
C LEU A 28 -18.97 20.88 33.11
N PRO A 29 -19.70 19.84 33.56
CA PRO A 29 -19.07 18.72 34.24
C PRO A 29 -17.97 18.16 33.35
N LYS A 30 -16.74 18.16 33.88
CA LYS A 30 -15.59 17.52 33.22
C LYS A 30 -16.02 16.11 32.80
N PRO A 31 -15.78 15.69 31.54
CA PRO A 31 -15.90 14.29 31.18
C PRO A 31 -15.09 13.48 32.21
N GLU A 32 -15.67 12.40 32.72
CA GLU A 32 -14.95 11.49 33.60
C GLU A 32 -13.57 11.17 32.98
N PRO A 33 -12.51 11.11 33.78
CA PRO A 33 -11.18 10.79 33.28
C PRO A 33 -11.26 9.49 32.47
N GLU A 34 -10.80 9.54 31.23
CA GLU A 34 -10.86 8.37 30.37
C GLU A 34 -10.12 7.21 31.03
N PRO A 35 -10.69 5.99 31.03
CA PRO A 35 -10.03 4.85 31.64
C PRO A 35 -8.70 4.61 30.92
N THR A 36 -7.58 4.79 31.64
CA THR A 36 -6.21 4.60 31.15
C THR A 36 -5.81 3.12 30.95
N GLY A 37 -6.76 2.20 31.13
CA GLY A 37 -6.57 0.77 30.92
C GLY A 37 -6.54 0.37 29.45
N LEU A 38 -5.94 -0.80 29.18
CA LEU A 38 -5.94 -1.46 27.87
C LEU A 38 -7.36 -1.49 27.29
N VAL A 39 -7.47 -1.02 26.06
CA VAL A 39 -8.74 -1.01 25.32
C VAL A 39 -9.11 -2.45 24.96
N THR A 40 -10.37 -2.83 25.18
CA THR A 40 -10.86 -4.17 24.80
C THR A 40 -11.96 -4.12 23.75
N ALA A 41 -12.06 -5.17 22.93
CA ALA A 41 -13.10 -5.30 21.89
C ALA A 41 -14.53 -5.11 22.43
N GLY A 42 -14.81 -5.61 23.64
CA GLY A 42 -16.12 -5.53 24.28
C GLY A 42 -16.58 -4.11 24.66
N GLU A 43 -15.66 -3.14 24.68
CA GLU A 43 -15.99 -1.71 24.86
C GLU A 43 -16.58 -1.10 23.58
N PHE A 44 -16.33 -1.67 22.40
CA PHE A 44 -16.69 -1.08 21.11
C PHE A 44 -17.89 -1.75 20.46
N LEU A 45 -17.91 -3.08 20.49
CA LEU A 45 -18.84 -3.88 19.71
C LEU A 45 -19.64 -4.83 20.62
N LYS A 46 -20.98 -4.78 20.53
CA LYS A 46 -21.87 -5.75 21.21
C LYS A 46 -21.90 -7.09 20.47
N GLY A 47 -21.79 -7.06 19.15
CA GLY A 47 -21.79 -8.25 18.29
C GLY A 47 -21.73 -7.90 16.81
N LEU A 48 -21.52 -8.93 16.00
CA LEU A 48 -21.43 -8.85 14.54
C LEU A 48 -22.30 -9.95 13.94
N GLN A 49 -23.07 -9.59 12.90
CA GLN A 49 -23.87 -10.54 12.13
C GLN A 49 -23.50 -10.43 10.66
N VAL A 50 -23.51 -11.56 9.95
CA VAL A 50 -23.33 -11.59 8.50
C VAL A 50 -24.54 -12.25 7.88
N THR A 51 -25.18 -11.57 6.94
CA THR A 51 -26.40 -12.06 6.29
C THR A 51 -26.11 -13.38 5.57
N GLY A 52 -26.89 -14.42 5.87
CA GLY A 52 -26.75 -15.75 5.27
C GLY A 52 -25.60 -16.61 5.82
N ALA A 53 -24.88 -16.16 6.85
CA ALA A 53 -23.83 -16.98 7.47
C ALA A 53 -24.41 -18.09 8.35
N GLU A 54 -23.76 -19.26 8.33
CA GLU A 54 -24.06 -20.39 9.20
C GLU A 54 -23.59 -20.11 10.64
N ALA A 55 -22.44 -19.47 10.78
CA ALA A 55 -21.84 -19.16 12.08
C ALA A 55 -20.94 -17.92 12.02
N VAL A 56 -20.90 -17.19 13.13
CA VAL A 56 -19.96 -16.09 13.38
C VAL A 56 -19.30 -16.33 14.73
N GLN A 57 -17.97 -16.46 14.75
CA GLN A 57 -17.19 -16.74 15.96
C GLN A 57 -16.19 -15.60 16.22
N PHE A 58 -16.13 -15.11 17.45
CA PHE A 58 -15.17 -14.08 17.85
C PHE A 58 -13.92 -14.73 18.46
N ASP A 59 -12.75 -14.34 17.96
CA ASP A 59 -11.45 -14.66 18.53
C ASP A 59 -10.93 -13.45 19.32
N SER A 60 -11.04 -13.53 20.65
CA SER A 60 -10.61 -12.49 21.58
C SER A 60 -9.08 -12.31 21.65
N THR A 61 -8.29 -13.27 21.16
CA THR A 61 -6.82 -13.19 21.17
C THR A 61 -6.35 -12.26 20.05
N ASN A 62 -6.96 -12.40 18.88
CA ASN A 62 -6.59 -11.67 17.66
C ASN A 62 -7.56 -10.54 17.33
N ASN A 63 -8.58 -10.30 18.17
CA ASN A 63 -9.62 -9.29 17.94
C ASN A 63 -10.31 -9.41 16.58
N SER A 64 -10.58 -10.65 16.16
CA SER A 64 -11.12 -10.93 14.83
C SER A 64 -12.37 -11.81 14.88
N TYR A 65 -13.15 -11.76 13.80
CA TYR A 65 -14.32 -12.60 13.60
C TYR A 65 -14.03 -13.61 12.49
N VAL A 66 -14.41 -14.86 12.72
CA VAL A 66 -14.41 -15.91 11.70
C VAL A 66 -15.85 -16.25 11.35
N VAL A 67 -16.21 -16.00 10.09
CA VAL A 67 -17.55 -16.18 9.53
C VAL A 67 -17.55 -17.42 8.65
N ARG A 68 -18.50 -18.34 8.87
CA ARG A 68 -18.72 -19.51 8.01
C ARG A 68 -19.95 -19.26 7.14
N LEU A 69 -19.74 -19.28 5.84
CA LEU A 69 -20.76 -19.16 4.80
C LEU A 69 -21.09 -20.55 4.23
N PRO A 70 -22.36 -20.80 3.89
CA PRO A 70 -22.80 -22.10 3.37
C PRO A 70 -22.34 -22.31 1.92
N ASP A 71 -22.35 -23.58 1.48
CA ASP A 71 -22.14 -23.95 0.08
C ASP A 71 -23.23 -23.31 -0.80
N GLY A 72 -22.83 -22.67 -1.90
CA GLY A 72 -23.75 -22.02 -2.82
C GLY A 72 -24.26 -20.65 -2.38
N PHE A 73 -23.64 -20.02 -1.36
CA PHE A 73 -23.89 -18.61 -1.07
C PHE A 73 -23.53 -17.77 -2.31
N ALA A 74 -24.56 -17.19 -2.92
CA ALA A 74 -24.52 -16.56 -4.23
C ALA A 74 -24.11 -15.08 -4.27
N PRO A 75 -24.29 -14.26 -3.22
CA PRO A 75 -23.88 -12.86 -3.27
C PRO A 75 -22.37 -12.69 -3.44
N ASP A 76 -21.97 -11.81 -4.37
CA ASP A 76 -20.56 -11.42 -4.59
C ASP A 76 -19.99 -10.61 -3.40
N GLN A 77 -20.88 -10.04 -2.59
CA GLN A 77 -20.56 -9.23 -1.42
C GLN A 77 -21.20 -9.81 -0.16
N ALA A 78 -20.40 -9.89 0.90
CA ALA A 78 -20.89 -10.16 2.24
C ALA A 78 -21.41 -8.85 2.85
N GLU A 79 -22.60 -8.92 3.45
CA GLU A 79 -23.18 -7.82 4.23
C GLU A 79 -22.92 -8.06 5.72
N VAL A 80 -22.03 -7.27 6.29
CA VAL A 80 -21.60 -7.34 7.69
C VAL A 80 -22.31 -6.26 8.49
N ARG A 81 -23.19 -6.66 9.41
CA ARG A 81 -23.97 -5.76 10.27
C ARG A 81 -23.35 -5.71 11.67
N LEU A 82 -23.01 -4.49 12.11
CA LEU A 82 -22.35 -4.21 13.38
C LEU A 82 -23.36 -3.75 14.43
N ALA A 83 -23.41 -4.43 15.57
CA ALA A 83 -24.18 -3.98 16.73
C ALA A 83 -23.27 -3.16 17.67
N LEU A 84 -23.18 -1.85 17.44
CA LEU A 84 -22.26 -0.97 18.16
C LEU A 84 -22.68 -0.70 19.62
N LYS A 85 -21.71 -0.44 20.50
CA LYS A 85 -21.97 0.14 21.84
C LYS A 85 -22.39 1.62 21.70
N PRO A 86 -23.09 2.19 22.70
CA PRO A 86 -23.40 3.63 22.70
C PRO A 86 -22.13 4.46 22.53
N ASN A 87 -22.24 5.58 21.82
CA ASN A 87 -21.12 6.51 21.57
C ASN A 87 -19.96 5.92 20.74
N ILE A 88 -20.17 4.80 20.03
CA ILE A 88 -19.22 4.23 19.07
C ILE A 88 -19.72 4.46 17.64
N ALA A 89 -18.80 4.66 16.70
CA ALA A 89 -19.07 4.72 15.28
C ALA A 89 -18.02 3.94 14.49
N LEU A 90 -18.42 3.50 13.29
CA LEU A 90 -17.50 2.97 12.30
C LEU A 90 -16.63 4.12 11.77
N GLU A 91 -15.32 3.91 11.71
CA GLU A 91 -14.36 4.85 11.12
C GLU A 91 -14.03 4.40 9.70
N ASP A 92 -14.18 5.29 8.72
CA ASP A 92 -13.78 5.01 7.34
C ASP A 92 -12.26 5.15 7.14
N ALA A 93 -11.77 4.81 5.95
CA ALA A 93 -10.34 4.85 5.63
C ALA A 93 -9.71 6.26 5.72
N THR A 94 -10.52 7.32 5.80
CA THR A 94 -10.10 8.72 5.95
C THR A 94 -10.18 9.22 7.39
N GLY A 95 -10.58 8.37 8.33
CA GLY A 95 -10.74 8.73 9.74
C GLY A 95 -12.09 9.38 10.08
N LYS A 96 -13.02 9.47 9.13
CA LYS A 96 -14.36 10.04 9.37
C LYS A 96 -15.28 8.99 9.98
N LEU A 97 -16.15 9.45 10.88
CA LEU A 97 -17.13 8.59 11.54
C LEU A 97 -18.36 8.44 10.65
N SER A 98 -18.66 7.20 10.27
CA SER A 98 -19.88 6.85 9.57
C SER A 98 -21.07 6.75 10.54
N ALA A 99 -22.24 7.17 10.06
CA ALA A 99 -23.51 6.87 10.69
C ALA A 99 -23.95 5.42 10.43
N ASP A 100 -23.40 4.80 9.37
CA ASP A 100 -23.71 3.44 8.99
C ASP A 100 -22.99 2.43 9.89
N SER A 101 -23.68 1.32 10.14
CA SER A 101 -23.16 0.16 10.87
C SER A 101 -23.16 -1.09 10.00
N VAL A 102 -23.23 -0.93 8.68
CA VAL A 102 -23.26 -2.03 7.71
C VAL A 102 -22.09 -1.86 6.75
N ILE A 103 -21.36 -2.94 6.51
CA ILE A 103 -20.23 -2.98 5.58
C ILE A 103 -20.53 -4.01 4.50
N HIS A 104 -20.42 -3.61 3.23
CA HIS A 104 -20.46 -4.52 2.09
C HIS A 104 -19.04 -4.82 1.64
N TYR A 105 -18.67 -6.11 1.57
CA TYR A 105 -17.30 -6.52 1.30
C TYR A 105 -17.22 -7.63 0.25
N ASN A 106 -16.44 -7.42 -0.80
CA ASN A 106 -16.07 -8.45 -1.76
C ASN A 106 -15.08 -9.40 -1.08
N TYR A 107 -15.47 -10.67 -0.85
CA TYR A 107 -14.69 -11.60 -0.03
C TYR A 107 -13.99 -12.72 -0.83
N HIS A 108 -14.29 -12.86 -2.12
CA HIS A 108 -13.83 -14.00 -2.92
C HIS A 108 -12.32 -13.98 -3.13
N GLY A 109 -11.60 -14.78 -2.32
CA GLY A 109 -10.14 -14.89 -2.40
C GLY A 109 -9.43 -13.58 -2.13
N THR A 110 -9.99 -12.74 -1.25
CA THR A 110 -9.38 -11.49 -0.79
C THR A 110 -8.75 -11.67 0.60
N SER A 111 -8.11 -10.64 1.14
CA SER A 111 -7.70 -10.64 2.55
C SER A 111 -8.91 -10.67 3.50
N ALA A 112 -8.69 -10.66 4.81
CA ALA A 112 -9.74 -10.30 5.75
C ALA A 112 -10.31 -8.90 5.43
N LEU A 113 -11.56 -8.65 5.85
CA LEU A 113 -12.13 -7.30 5.93
C LEU A 113 -11.56 -6.60 7.17
N PRO A 114 -10.69 -5.59 7.03
CA PRO A 114 -10.33 -4.73 8.15
C PRO A 114 -11.41 -3.68 8.36
N PHE A 115 -11.74 -3.37 9.62
CA PHE A 115 -12.53 -2.19 9.96
C PHE A 115 -12.13 -1.64 11.32
N ARG A 116 -12.36 -0.34 11.52
CA ARG A 116 -12.03 0.37 12.76
C ARG A 116 -13.28 0.95 13.39
N LEU A 117 -13.39 0.81 14.71
CA LEU A 117 -14.42 1.49 15.50
C LEU A 117 -13.77 2.57 16.36
N ARG A 118 -14.40 3.74 16.48
CA ARG A 118 -13.91 4.84 17.33
C ARG A 118 -15.02 5.40 18.21
N ARG A 119 -14.65 5.87 19.41
CA ARG A 119 -15.55 6.66 20.25
C ARG A 119 -15.87 7.99 19.57
N LYS A 120 -17.14 8.44 19.57
CA LYS A 120 -17.50 9.72 18.92
C LYS A 120 -16.93 10.93 19.65
N THR A 121 -16.64 10.78 20.95
CA THR A 121 -16.18 11.85 21.83
C THR A 121 -14.67 11.89 22.03
N SER A 122 -13.89 10.94 21.50
CA SER A 122 -12.44 10.91 21.65
C SER A 122 -11.72 10.21 20.50
N SER A 123 -10.39 10.30 20.47
CA SER A 123 -9.54 9.65 19.47
C SER A 123 -9.41 8.13 19.68
N ARG A 124 -9.93 7.59 20.78
CA ARG A 124 -9.77 6.17 21.14
C ARG A 124 -10.50 5.27 20.16
N SER A 125 -9.73 4.45 19.45
CA SER A 125 -10.19 3.51 18.44
C SER A 125 -9.80 2.07 18.73
N PHE A 126 -10.43 1.14 18.05
CA PHE A 126 -10.13 -0.28 18.11
C PHE A 126 -10.29 -0.91 16.71
N ASP A 127 -9.32 -1.71 16.32
CA ASP A 127 -9.25 -2.37 15.02
C ASP A 127 -9.77 -3.81 15.10
N PHE A 128 -10.53 -4.21 14.08
CA PHE A 128 -11.10 -5.54 13.93
C PHE A 128 -10.83 -6.08 12.53
N GLU A 129 -10.80 -7.40 12.43
CA GLU A 129 -10.73 -8.12 11.15
C GLU A 129 -11.86 -9.15 11.05
N VAL A 130 -12.44 -9.32 9.86
CA VAL A 130 -13.43 -10.37 9.57
C VAL A 130 -12.88 -11.29 8.49
N TYR A 131 -12.76 -12.57 8.82
CA TYR A 131 -12.34 -13.64 7.94
C TYR A 131 -13.55 -14.45 7.49
N PHE A 132 -13.68 -14.66 6.18
CA PHE A 132 -14.76 -15.46 5.61
C PHE A 132 -14.26 -16.86 5.26
N ARG A 133 -15.04 -17.88 5.59
CA ARG A 133 -14.79 -19.30 5.26
C ARG A 133 -16.02 -19.87 4.60
N PHE A 134 -15.82 -20.88 3.75
CA PHE A 134 -16.89 -21.56 3.03
C PHE A 134 -16.91 -23.04 3.33
N SER A 135 -18.11 -23.61 3.39
CA SER A 135 -18.31 -25.03 3.14
C SER A 135 -18.42 -25.29 1.63
N GLY A 136 -18.29 -26.56 1.21
CA GLY A 136 -18.39 -26.92 -0.21
C GLY A 136 -17.07 -26.89 -0.99
N ALA A 137 -17.17 -27.23 -2.28
CA ALA A 137 -16.03 -27.28 -3.18
C ALA A 137 -15.72 -25.89 -3.77
N PRO A 138 -14.48 -25.40 -3.67
CA PRO A 138 -14.10 -24.09 -4.19
C PRO A 138 -14.04 -24.11 -5.72
N GLN A 139 -14.45 -23.01 -6.34
CA GLN A 139 -14.35 -22.81 -7.78
C GLN A 139 -13.24 -21.80 -8.08
N ILE A 140 -12.11 -22.32 -8.56
CA ILE A 140 -10.89 -21.56 -8.84
C ILE A 140 -10.44 -21.90 -10.26
N ASP A 141 -10.18 -20.90 -11.08
CA ASP A 141 -9.52 -21.09 -12.36
C ASP A 141 -8.05 -20.71 -12.26
N LEU A 142 -7.19 -21.46 -12.97
CA LEU A 142 -5.85 -21.02 -13.33
C LEU A 142 -5.90 -20.39 -14.72
N LEU A 143 -5.60 -19.09 -14.81
CA LEU A 143 -5.74 -18.33 -16.06
C LEU A 143 -4.64 -18.66 -17.08
N GLU A 144 -3.46 -19.08 -16.63
CA GLU A 144 -2.33 -19.45 -17.47
C GLU A 144 -1.71 -20.76 -17.03
N LYS A 145 -1.46 -21.68 -17.97
CA LYS A 145 -0.81 -22.96 -17.69
C LYS A 145 0.72 -22.91 -17.80
N GLN A 146 1.30 -21.78 -18.19
CA GLN A 146 2.74 -21.59 -18.25
C GLN A 146 3.17 -20.58 -17.19
N LEU A 147 3.78 -21.07 -16.11
CA LEU A 147 4.12 -20.23 -14.94
C LEU A 147 5.60 -19.92 -14.91
N GLN A 148 5.91 -18.64 -14.69
CA GLN A 148 7.29 -18.17 -14.52
C GLN A 148 7.74 -18.35 -13.08
N VAL A 149 8.88 -19.02 -12.91
CA VAL A 149 9.50 -19.26 -11.61
C VAL A 149 10.65 -18.28 -11.42
N TYR A 150 10.57 -17.48 -10.36
CA TYR A 150 11.64 -16.59 -9.93
C TYR A 150 12.26 -17.12 -8.63
N PRO A 151 13.55 -16.82 -8.37
CA PRO A 151 14.20 -17.21 -7.12
C PRO A 151 13.55 -16.63 -5.87
N SER A 152 12.89 -15.47 -5.95
CA SER A 152 12.19 -14.89 -4.80
C SER A 152 10.71 -15.24 -4.74
N TYR A 153 10.05 -15.49 -5.88
CA TYR A 153 8.66 -15.92 -5.88
C TYR A 153 8.18 -16.69 -7.11
N THR A 154 7.00 -17.29 -7.01
CA THR A 154 6.19 -17.75 -8.16
C THR A 154 4.75 -17.31 -7.94
N GLN A 155 4.17 -16.59 -8.90
CA GLN A 155 2.78 -16.12 -8.83
C GLN A 155 1.88 -17.02 -9.68
N PHE A 156 0.74 -17.41 -9.11
CA PHE A 156 -0.29 -18.18 -9.80
C PHE A 156 -1.42 -17.22 -10.20
N PRO A 157 -1.70 -17.02 -11.49
CA PRO A 157 -2.78 -16.14 -11.92
C PRO A 157 -4.12 -16.86 -11.71
N LEU A 158 -4.58 -16.89 -10.46
CA LEU A 158 -5.82 -17.52 -10.06
C LEU A 158 -7.00 -16.54 -10.19
N ARG A 159 -8.14 -17.06 -10.65
CA ARG A 159 -9.43 -16.36 -10.57
C ARG A 159 -10.34 -17.14 -9.65
N TYR A 160 -10.67 -16.55 -8.50
CA TYR A 160 -11.61 -17.09 -7.53
C TYR A 160 -13.03 -16.74 -7.98
N ARG A 161 -13.87 -17.75 -8.21
CA ARG A 161 -15.25 -17.57 -8.71
C ARG A 161 -16.29 -17.71 -7.61
N ALA A 162 -16.27 -18.81 -6.87
CA ALA A 162 -17.31 -19.13 -5.90
C ALA A 162 -16.75 -20.07 -4.81
N ASN A 163 -17.40 -20.09 -3.65
CA ASN A 163 -17.02 -20.92 -2.50
C ASN A 163 -15.56 -20.73 -2.06
N VAL A 164 -15.03 -19.51 -2.19
CA VAL A 164 -13.69 -19.11 -1.72
C VAL A 164 -13.86 -17.92 -0.79
N GLY A 165 -13.35 -18.05 0.42
CA GLY A 165 -13.37 -16.98 1.42
C GLY A 165 -12.08 -16.18 1.46
N SER A 166 -11.75 -15.68 2.65
CA SER A 166 -10.53 -14.91 2.90
C SER A 166 -9.28 -15.80 2.79
N ILE A 167 -8.19 -15.20 2.32
CA ILE A 167 -6.85 -15.78 2.26
C ILE A 167 -5.89 -14.85 3.05
N PRO A 168 -5.29 -15.33 4.16
CA PRO A 168 -5.54 -16.61 4.82
C PRO A 168 -6.97 -16.69 5.38
N SER A 169 -7.41 -17.91 5.70
CA SER A 169 -8.75 -18.23 6.19
C SER A 169 -9.01 -17.84 7.65
N GLY A 170 -8.02 -17.31 8.35
CA GLY A 170 -8.13 -16.91 9.75
C GLY A 170 -6.86 -16.26 10.29
N PRO A 171 -6.93 -15.66 11.49
CA PRO A 171 -5.80 -15.00 12.12
C PRO A 171 -4.69 -16.02 12.42
N GLY A 172 -3.45 -15.66 12.09
CA GLY A 172 -2.27 -16.51 12.29
C GLY A 172 -2.28 -17.84 11.52
N ARG A 173 -3.26 -18.06 10.64
CA ARG A 173 -3.33 -19.26 9.80
C ARG A 173 -2.42 -19.08 8.59
N PRO A 174 -1.75 -20.14 8.14
CA PRO A 174 -1.00 -20.06 6.90
C PRO A 174 -1.95 -20.01 5.71
N GLY A 175 -1.47 -19.54 4.56
CA GLY A 175 -2.26 -19.54 3.33
C GLY A 175 -2.56 -20.96 2.79
N PRO A 176 -3.31 -21.04 1.68
CA PRO A 176 -3.68 -22.27 1.01
C PRO A 176 -2.49 -23.21 0.78
N LEU A 177 -2.70 -24.51 0.99
CA LEU A 177 -1.70 -25.51 0.67
C LEU A 177 -1.62 -25.66 -0.84
N VAL A 178 -0.39 -25.74 -1.36
CA VAL A 178 -0.11 -25.94 -2.77
C VAL A 178 0.79 -27.14 -2.91
N LYS A 179 0.33 -28.15 -3.66
CA LYS A 179 1.13 -29.32 -4.01
C LYS A 179 1.35 -29.34 -5.52
N ILE A 180 2.61 -29.28 -5.93
CA ILE A 180 3.03 -29.35 -7.33
C ILE A 180 3.61 -30.74 -7.54
N PHE A 181 3.04 -31.53 -8.44
CA PHE A 181 3.45 -32.93 -8.59
C PHE A 181 3.36 -33.43 -10.02
N ASN A 182 4.12 -34.47 -10.33
CA ASN A 182 4.10 -35.15 -11.61
C ASN A 182 3.74 -36.62 -11.39
N THR A 183 2.62 -37.06 -11.96
CA THR A 183 2.15 -38.46 -11.81
C THR A 183 3.05 -39.47 -12.51
N ARG A 184 3.77 -39.07 -13.56
CA ARG A 184 4.67 -39.92 -14.34
C ARG A 184 6.04 -40.10 -13.68
N THR A 185 6.62 -39.01 -13.17
CA THR A 185 7.97 -39.05 -12.57
C THR A 185 7.96 -39.20 -11.05
N GLY A 186 6.79 -39.07 -10.40
CA GLY A 186 6.64 -39.12 -8.94
C GLY A 186 7.15 -37.88 -8.21
N ARG A 187 7.72 -36.90 -8.94
CA ARG A 187 8.24 -35.66 -8.36
C ARG A 187 7.12 -34.87 -7.68
N THR A 188 7.36 -34.41 -6.45
CA THR A 188 6.36 -33.67 -5.67
C THR A 188 7.04 -32.57 -4.84
N VAL A 189 6.40 -31.41 -4.78
CA VAL A 189 6.72 -30.28 -3.90
C VAL A 189 5.46 -29.88 -3.18
N THR A 190 5.54 -29.62 -1.89
CA THR A 190 4.44 -29.11 -1.08
C THR A 190 4.87 -27.82 -0.42
N THR A 191 4.08 -26.76 -0.60
CA THR A 191 4.32 -25.42 -0.08
C THR A 191 2.98 -24.71 0.14
N ARG A 192 2.97 -23.40 0.34
CA ARG A 192 1.77 -22.61 0.56
C ARG A 192 1.82 -21.29 -0.18
N PHE A 193 0.65 -20.75 -0.53
CA PHE A 193 0.56 -19.34 -0.87
C PHE A 193 0.81 -18.48 0.37
N ASN A 194 1.52 -17.37 0.17
CA ASN A 194 1.84 -16.40 1.20
C ASN A 194 0.70 -15.40 1.42
N ASP A 195 -0.10 -15.13 0.39
CA ASP A 195 -1.13 -14.09 0.39
C ASP A 195 -2.29 -14.40 -0.56
N GLN A 196 -3.26 -13.48 -0.62
CA GLN A 196 -4.42 -13.54 -1.51
C GLN A 196 -4.09 -13.41 -3.01
N PHE A 197 -2.85 -13.03 -3.37
CA PHE A 197 -2.41 -12.92 -4.76
C PHE A 197 -1.84 -14.24 -5.30
N ALA A 198 -1.95 -15.32 -4.52
CA ALA A 198 -1.47 -16.65 -4.85
C ALA A 198 0.03 -16.68 -5.19
N VAL A 199 0.81 -15.94 -4.39
CA VAL A 199 2.26 -15.88 -4.50
C VAL A 199 2.89 -16.91 -3.56
N ILE A 200 3.91 -17.61 -4.04
CA ILE A 200 4.79 -18.47 -3.24
C ILE A 200 6.14 -17.77 -3.14
N ASN A 201 6.55 -17.32 -1.95
CA ASN A 201 7.82 -16.62 -1.69
C ASN A 201 8.95 -17.59 -1.33
N SER A 202 9.22 -18.53 -2.23
CA SER A 202 10.31 -19.49 -2.09
C SER A 202 10.84 -19.89 -3.45
N ASP A 203 12.12 -20.21 -3.53
CA ASP A 203 12.71 -20.73 -4.76
C ASP A 203 12.16 -22.15 -5.04
N LEU A 204 11.32 -22.27 -6.07
CA LEU A 204 10.81 -23.55 -6.55
C LEU A 204 11.72 -24.17 -7.63
N GLY A 205 12.72 -23.42 -8.11
CA GLY A 205 13.44 -23.65 -9.36
C GLY A 205 13.92 -25.08 -9.53
N GLU A 206 14.76 -25.55 -8.60
CA GLU A 206 15.35 -26.90 -8.66
C GLU A 206 14.30 -28.02 -8.71
N ASN A 207 13.12 -27.78 -8.15
CA ASN A 207 12.10 -28.80 -8.00
C ASN A 207 11.07 -28.83 -9.14
N VAL A 208 10.82 -27.70 -9.80
CA VAL A 208 9.72 -27.59 -10.79
C VAL A 208 10.18 -27.25 -12.20
N LEU A 209 11.38 -26.68 -12.38
CA LEU A 209 11.93 -26.38 -13.71
C LEU A 209 12.40 -27.66 -14.40
N THR A 210 11.46 -28.35 -15.02
CA THR A 210 11.68 -29.58 -15.78
C THR A 210 11.05 -29.49 -17.16
N ASP A 211 11.41 -30.41 -18.06
CA ASP A 211 10.77 -30.50 -19.37
C ASP A 211 9.32 -31.00 -19.30
N ASP A 212 8.93 -31.59 -18.17
CA ASP A 212 7.61 -32.20 -18.00
C ASP A 212 6.51 -31.19 -17.65
N LEU A 213 5.28 -31.60 -17.92
CA LEU A 213 4.08 -30.96 -17.42
C LEU A 213 3.75 -31.48 -16.02
N MET A 214 3.41 -30.56 -15.12
CA MET A 214 3.10 -30.82 -13.72
C MET A 214 1.59 -30.63 -13.47
N ASN A 215 1.11 -31.19 -12.37
CA ASN A 215 -0.19 -30.90 -11.80
C ASN A 215 -0.02 -29.97 -10.60
N VAL A 216 -0.94 -29.03 -10.42
CA VAL A 216 -0.98 -28.12 -9.27
C VAL A 216 -2.26 -28.37 -8.51
N GLU A 217 -2.14 -28.86 -7.29
CA GLU A 217 -3.25 -29.05 -6.37
C GLU A 217 -3.26 -27.91 -5.35
N VAL A 218 -4.38 -27.18 -5.26
CA VAL A 218 -4.61 -26.10 -4.29
C VAL A 218 -5.67 -26.55 -3.29
N THR A 219 -5.32 -26.51 -2.01
CA THR A 219 -6.23 -26.89 -0.90
C THR A 219 -6.45 -25.70 0.03
N LEU A 220 -7.69 -25.20 0.05
CA LEU A 220 -8.15 -24.21 1.03
C LEU A 220 -8.50 -24.89 2.37
N GLU A 221 -8.42 -24.16 3.48
CA GLU A 221 -8.67 -24.73 4.81
C GLU A 221 -10.10 -25.27 4.93
N GLY A 222 -10.23 -26.57 5.23
CA GLY A 222 -11.53 -27.22 5.43
C GLY A 222 -12.31 -27.50 4.14
N GLN A 223 -11.69 -27.34 2.96
CA GLN A 223 -12.34 -27.57 1.67
C GLN A 223 -11.61 -28.63 0.83
N LYS A 224 -12.31 -29.18 -0.17
CA LYS A 224 -11.71 -30.10 -1.16
C LYS A 224 -10.67 -29.38 -2.01
N SER A 225 -9.64 -30.10 -2.43
CA SER A 225 -8.62 -29.56 -3.33
C SER A 225 -9.15 -29.33 -4.75
N VAL A 226 -8.60 -28.31 -5.42
CA VAL A 226 -8.75 -28.09 -6.86
C VAL A 226 -7.45 -28.51 -7.54
N ILE A 227 -7.52 -29.30 -8.60
CA ILE A 227 -6.35 -29.78 -9.34
C ILE A 227 -6.33 -29.15 -10.73
N PHE A 228 -5.22 -28.49 -11.06
CA PHE A 228 -4.91 -27.97 -12.39
C PHE A 228 -3.91 -28.90 -13.07
N GLU A 229 -4.33 -29.55 -14.15
CA GLU A 229 -3.48 -30.47 -14.91
C GLU A 229 -2.74 -29.77 -16.06
N GLY A 230 -1.54 -30.26 -16.36
CA GLY A 230 -0.78 -29.84 -17.54
C GLY A 230 -0.11 -28.47 -17.41
N VAL A 231 0.35 -28.11 -16.22
CA VAL A 231 1.04 -26.84 -15.92
C VAL A 231 2.53 -26.95 -16.22
N LYS A 232 3.04 -26.05 -17.06
CA LYS A 232 4.46 -25.93 -17.40
C LYS A 232 5.11 -24.84 -16.55
N PHE A 233 6.13 -25.20 -15.80
CA PHE A 233 6.97 -24.21 -15.12
C PHE A 233 8.16 -23.86 -16.00
N ILE A 234 8.38 -22.58 -16.22
CA ILE A 234 9.52 -22.06 -16.97
C ILE A 234 10.32 -21.09 -16.12
N LYS A 235 11.62 -20.97 -16.41
CA LYS A 235 12.45 -19.97 -15.75
C LYS A 235 11.91 -18.58 -16.08
N GLY A 236 11.67 -17.77 -15.04
CA GLY A 236 11.27 -16.39 -15.20
C GLY A 236 12.34 -15.57 -15.93
N LYS A 237 11.90 -14.55 -16.65
CA LYS A 237 12.82 -13.57 -17.25
C LYS A 237 13.35 -12.61 -16.17
N ALA A 238 14.42 -11.88 -16.43
CA ALA A 238 14.87 -10.85 -15.50
C ALA A 238 13.77 -9.78 -15.29
N VAL A 239 13.55 -9.38 -14.05
CA VAL A 239 12.50 -8.42 -13.68
C VAL A 239 12.99 -7.54 -12.54
N VAL A 240 12.46 -6.32 -12.47
CA VAL A 240 12.74 -5.37 -11.39
C VAL A 240 11.44 -5.09 -10.65
N TYR A 241 11.48 -5.15 -9.32
CA TYR A 241 10.34 -4.79 -8.49
C TYR A 241 10.61 -3.44 -7.80
N PRO A 242 9.79 -2.41 -8.04
CA PRO A 242 9.89 -1.16 -7.30
C PRO A 242 9.50 -1.41 -5.83
N SER A 243 10.48 -1.42 -4.94
CA SER A 243 10.27 -1.52 -3.50
C SER A 243 9.91 -0.16 -2.90
N PRO A 244 8.87 -0.08 -2.05
CA PRO A 244 8.57 1.12 -1.27
C PRO A 244 9.73 1.57 -0.38
N SER A 245 10.66 0.66 -0.05
CA SER A 245 11.82 0.93 0.80
C SER A 245 12.94 1.71 0.12
N TYR A 246 12.91 1.89 -1.21
CA TYR A 246 13.94 2.71 -1.87
C TYR A 246 13.80 4.16 -1.45
N LYS A 247 14.92 4.83 -1.20
CA LYS A 247 14.97 6.30 -1.09
C LYS A 247 14.27 6.92 -2.31
N TYR A 248 13.46 7.96 -2.14
CA TYR A 248 12.88 8.66 -3.30
C TYR A 248 13.88 9.64 -3.91
N GLN A 249 14.59 10.39 -3.07
CA GLN A 249 15.54 11.42 -3.49
C GLN A 249 16.97 10.87 -3.49
N PHE A 250 17.64 10.90 -4.63
CA PHE A 250 19.03 10.48 -4.76
C PHE A 250 19.90 11.70 -5.06
N LEU A 251 21.05 11.76 -4.40
CA LEU A 251 22.09 12.73 -4.74
C LEU A 251 22.92 12.18 -5.91
N TYR A 252 23.54 13.04 -6.73
CA TYR A 252 24.42 12.58 -7.82
C TYR A 252 25.57 11.65 -7.36
N LYS A 253 25.97 11.75 -6.09
CA LYS A 253 26.98 10.90 -5.46
C LYS A 253 26.43 9.55 -4.96
N ASP A 254 25.11 9.41 -4.89
CA ASP A 254 24.46 8.21 -4.37
C ASP A 254 24.50 7.10 -5.43
N THR A 255 24.51 5.86 -4.95
CA THR A 255 24.32 4.67 -5.76
C THR A 255 22.85 4.24 -5.68
N ILE A 256 22.22 3.94 -6.82
CA ILE A 256 20.85 3.44 -6.84
C ILE A 256 20.89 1.91 -6.84
N GLN A 257 20.47 1.30 -5.74
CA GLN A 257 20.28 -0.15 -5.64
C GLN A 257 18.84 -0.53 -5.98
N VAL A 258 18.70 -1.59 -6.76
CA VAL A 258 17.41 -2.04 -7.30
C VAL A 258 17.31 -3.54 -7.18
N PHE A 259 16.32 -4.01 -6.43
CA PHE A 259 15.94 -5.40 -6.26
C PHE A 259 15.09 -5.91 -7.42
N GLY A 260 15.26 -7.19 -7.68
CA GLY A 260 14.59 -7.93 -8.74
C GLY A 260 14.95 -9.40 -8.65
N ASP A 261 14.81 -10.10 -9.77
CA ASP A 261 15.15 -11.52 -9.87
C ASP A 261 15.74 -11.84 -11.24
N ASN A 262 16.46 -12.98 -11.29
CA ASN A 262 16.98 -13.59 -12.51
C ASN A 262 17.98 -12.70 -13.27
N PHE A 263 18.77 -11.88 -12.58
CA PHE A 263 19.90 -11.18 -13.19
C PHE A 263 21.04 -12.16 -13.46
N VAL A 264 21.56 -12.20 -14.69
CA VAL A 264 22.52 -13.20 -15.16
C VAL A 264 23.81 -12.55 -15.62
N ALA A 265 24.95 -13.06 -15.13
CA ALA A 265 26.26 -12.62 -15.57
C ALA A 265 26.42 -12.73 -17.10
N GLY A 266 27.06 -11.74 -17.71
CA GLY A 266 27.23 -11.65 -19.17
C GLY A 266 26.08 -10.99 -19.92
N GLN A 267 24.91 -10.80 -19.29
CA GLN A 267 23.85 -9.96 -19.85
C GLN A 267 24.12 -8.47 -19.59
N LYS A 268 23.63 -7.62 -20.50
CA LYS A 268 23.74 -6.16 -20.37
C LYS A 268 22.47 -5.60 -19.77
N TYR A 269 22.60 -4.95 -18.63
CA TYR A 269 21.52 -4.25 -17.96
C TYR A 269 21.74 -2.73 -18.04
N SER A 270 20.66 -1.99 -18.29
CA SER A 270 20.69 -0.55 -18.34
C SER A 270 19.47 0.05 -17.68
N VAL A 271 19.58 1.32 -17.28
CA VAL A 271 18.47 2.14 -16.82
C VAL A 271 18.35 3.34 -17.75
N ARG A 272 17.13 3.66 -18.13
CA ARG A 272 16.78 4.88 -18.84
C ARG A 272 16.07 5.84 -17.89
N PHE A 273 16.62 7.04 -17.73
CA PHE A 273 16.02 8.16 -17.02
C PHE A 273 15.21 9.00 -18.03
N SER A 274 13.92 9.12 -17.80
CA SER A 274 13.01 9.86 -18.68
C SER A 274 12.07 10.76 -17.89
N ASN A 275 11.73 11.92 -18.47
CA ASN A 275 10.64 12.78 -18.05
C ASN A 275 10.11 13.56 -19.26
N ASP A 276 8.91 14.13 -19.17
CA ASP A 276 8.24 14.84 -20.29
C ASP A 276 8.87 16.18 -20.68
N PHE A 277 9.97 16.56 -20.02
CA PHE A 277 10.68 17.83 -20.21
C PHE A 277 12.08 17.63 -20.77
N LEU A 278 12.52 16.38 -20.90
CA LEU A 278 13.80 15.98 -21.43
C LEU A 278 13.61 15.53 -22.87
N ALA A 279 14.27 16.22 -23.82
CA ALA A 279 14.14 15.91 -25.25
C ALA A 279 14.61 14.49 -25.59
N ASN A 280 15.68 14.02 -24.93
CA ASN A 280 16.24 12.68 -25.12
C ASN A 280 16.48 12.03 -23.76
N PRO A 281 15.87 10.86 -23.47
CA PRO A 281 16.16 10.11 -22.27
C PRO A 281 17.65 9.80 -22.11
N MET A 282 18.14 9.85 -20.87
CA MET A 282 19.52 9.49 -20.56
C MET A 282 19.62 8.04 -20.12
N VAL A 283 20.71 7.37 -20.47
CA VAL A 283 20.92 5.95 -20.17
C VAL A 283 22.17 5.79 -19.32
N ALA A 284 22.07 5.00 -18.26
CA ALA A 284 23.21 4.54 -17.47
C ALA A 284 23.29 3.02 -17.48
N ALA A 285 24.51 2.49 -17.37
CA ALA A 285 24.71 1.06 -17.17
C ALA A 285 24.27 0.66 -15.76
N ALA A 286 23.59 -0.48 -15.65
CA ALA A 286 23.28 -1.12 -14.38
C ALA A 286 24.18 -2.36 -14.24
N ARG A 287 24.92 -2.43 -13.13
CA ARG A 287 25.83 -3.53 -12.83
C ARG A 287 25.11 -4.56 -11.96
N ILE A 288 25.32 -5.83 -12.25
CA ILE A 288 24.84 -6.93 -11.40
C ILE A 288 25.63 -6.90 -10.08
N VAL A 289 24.91 -6.88 -8.97
CA VAL A 289 25.48 -7.10 -7.64
C VAL A 289 25.37 -8.59 -7.33
N ASP A 290 24.18 -9.15 -7.49
CA ASP A 290 23.89 -10.58 -7.40
C ASP A 290 22.67 -10.93 -8.28
N GLY A 291 22.20 -12.18 -8.23
CA GLY A 291 21.03 -12.64 -8.99
C GLY A 291 19.70 -11.97 -8.63
N ARG A 292 19.67 -11.11 -7.60
CA ARG A 292 18.49 -10.43 -7.06
C ARG A 292 18.63 -8.91 -6.99
N SER A 293 19.76 -8.36 -7.39
CA SER A 293 19.99 -6.92 -7.33
C SER A 293 20.90 -6.37 -8.43
N LEU A 294 20.52 -5.18 -8.90
CA LEU A 294 21.30 -4.33 -9.78
C LEU A 294 21.73 -3.07 -9.03
N SER A 295 22.86 -2.51 -9.46
CA SER A 295 23.39 -1.24 -8.97
C SER A 295 23.63 -0.29 -10.12
N VAL A 296 23.12 0.94 -9.99
CA VAL A 296 23.49 2.06 -10.84
C VAL A 296 24.52 2.88 -10.06
N ASP A 297 25.80 2.54 -10.26
CA ASP A 297 26.91 3.08 -9.47
C ASP A 297 27.14 4.59 -9.72
N LYS A 298 26.73 5.09 -10.90
CA LYS A 298 26.88 6.50 -11.28
C LYS A 298 25.61 7.00 -11.96
N ILE A 299 24.98 8.01 -11.34
CA ILE A 299 23.95 8.81 -12.01
C ILE A 299 24.65 9.68 -13.06
N PRO A 300 24.13 9.79 -14.31
CA PRO A 300 24.74 10.64 -15.33
C PRO A 300 24.90 12.07 -14.82
N ALA A 301 26.13 12.61 -14.88
CA ALA A 301 26.45 13.92 -14.30
C ALA A 301 25.77 15.08 -15.03
N ASP A 302 25.37 14.86 -16.27
CA ASP A 302 24.64 15.78 -17.15
C ASP A 302 23.11 15.63 -17.05
N LEU A 303 22.60 14.65 -16.30
CA LEU A 303 21.17 14.53 -15.99
C LEU A 303 20.76 15.76 -15.17
N PRO A 304 19.81 16.60 -15.61
CA PRO A 304 19.39 17.76 -14.82
C PRO A 304 18.74 17.38 -13.48
N GLU A 305 18.67 18.30 -12.52
CA GLU A 305 17.90 18.03 -11.30
C GLU A 305 16.40 17.91 -11.60
N GLY A 306 15.73 16.89 -11.06
CA GLY A 306 14.32 16.67 -11.37
C GLY A 306 13.76 15.32 -10.94
N SER A 307 12.46 15.14 -11.16
CA SER A 307 11.77 13.86 -11.03
C SER A 307 11.89 13.06 -12.33
N TYR A 308 12.09 11.75 -12.22
CA TYR A 308 12.30 10.87 -13.37
C TYR A 308 11.54 9.54 -13.23
N LEU A 309 11.05 9.04 -14.36
CA LEU A 309 10.74 7.64 -14.58
C LEU A 309 12.05 6.92 -14.91
N MET A 310 12.38 5.92 -14.10
CA MET A 310 13.43 4.94 -14.36
C MET A 310 12.81 3.73 -15.04
N SER A 311 13.23 3.45 -16.26
CA SER A 311 12.88 2.21 -16.97
C SER A 311 14.10 1.31 -17.05
N PHE A 312 13.99 0.09 -16.53
CA PHE A 312 15.10 -0.86 -16.48
C PHE A 312 15.02 -1.85 -17.63
N TYR A 313 16.15 -2.09 -18.29
CA TYR A 313 16.22 -2.95 -19.46
C TYR A 313 17.27 -4.05 -19.32
N GLU A 314 16.95 -5.22 -19.84
CA GLU A 314 17.90 -6.27 -20.20
C GLU A 314 18.02 -6.26 -21.72
N SER A 315 19.16 -5.79 -22.23
CA SER A 315 19.29 -5.40 -23.64
C SER A 315 18.15 -4.43 -24.04
N ASP A 316 17.23 -4.83 -24.93
CA ASP A 316 16.10 -3.99 -25.36
C ASP A 316 14.79 -4.29 -24.62
N ARG A 317 14.77 -5.31 -23.75
CA ARG A 317 13.54 -5.75 -23.06
C ARG A 317 13.35 -4.98 -21.75
N LEU A 318 12.20 -4.30 -21.62
CA LEU A 318 11.79 -3.68 -20.37
C LEU A 318 11.57 -4.74 -19.27
N MET A 319 12.19 -4.55 -18.12
CA MET A 319 12.11 -5.41 -16.93
C MET A 319 11.20 -4.85 -15.84
N GLY A 320 11.00 -3.54 -15.82
CA GLY A 320 10.22 -2.85 -14.80
C GLY A 320 10.48 -1.35 -14.80
N ASN A 321 9.65 -0.62 -14.06
CA ASN A 321 9.72 0.82 -13.91
C ASN A 321 9.78 1.21 -12.43
N GLY A 322 10.33 2.39 -12.14
CA GLY A 322 10.26 3.05 -10.85
C GLY A 322 10.35 4.56 -11.01
N THR A 323 10.13 5.32 -9.93
CA THR A 323 10.27 6.78 -9.95
C THR A 323 11.20 7.24 -8.84
N LEU A 324 11.97 8.29 -9.14
CA LEU A 324 12.87 8.96 -8.20
C LEU A 324 12.97 10.45 -8.47
N HIS A 325 13.68 11.14 -7.57
CA HIS A 325 14.16 12.50 -7.75
C HIS A 325 15.69 12.53 -7.69
N VAL A 326 16.34 13.24 -8.60
CA VAL A 326 17.80 13.48 -8.58
C VAL A 326 18.07 14.95 -8.30
N SER A 327 18.97 15.23 -7.36
CA SER A 327 19.38 16.60 -6.99
C SER A 327 20.78 16.65 -6.37
N TYR A 328 21.37 17.83 -6.18
CA TYR A 328 22.63 17.98 -5.44
C TYR A 328 22.45 17.95 -3.92
N HIS A 329 21.25 18.23 -3.44
CA HIS A 329 20.87 18.25 -2.03
C HIS A 329 19.41 17.80 -1.87
N GLU A 330 19.03 17.32 -0.69
CA GLU A 330 17.63 16.98 -0.42
C GLU A 330 16.75 18.23 -0.56
N THR A 331 15.60 18.05 -1.20
CA THR A 331 14.71 19.14 -1.59
C THR A 331 13.24 18.74 -1.48
N ASN A 332 12.34 19.71 -1.61
CA ASN A 332 10.92 19.44 -1.66
C ASN A 332 10.53 18.97 -3.07
N ALA A 333 9.82 17.86 -3.16
CA ALA A 333 9.43 17.27 -4.44
C ALA A 333 8.05 16.62 -4.39
N ILE A 334 7.45 16.39 -5.55
CA ILE A 334 6.29 15.51 -5.67
C ILE A 334 6.81 14.08 -5.84
N GLU A 335 6.43 13.16 -4.95
CA GLU A 335 6.84 11.74 -5.01
C GLU A 335 5.95 10.94 -5.95
N SER A 336 4.64 11.10 -5.83
CA SER A 336 3.67 10.30 -6.58
C SER A 336 2.39 11.08 -6.81
N ILE A 337 1.81 10.93 -8.00
CA ILE A 337 0.48 11.44 -8.37
C ILE A 337 -0.34 10.23 -8.85
N TRP A 338 -1.56 10.04 -8.33
CA TRP A 338 -2.42 8.93 -8.75
C TRP A 338 -3.91 9.26 -8.60
N LYS A 339 -4.78 8.41 -9.14
CA LYS A 339 -6.24 8.46 -8.91
C LYS A 339 -6.76 7.09 -8.50
N GLY A 340 -7.97 7.04 -7.94
CA GLY A 340 -8.61 5.80 -7.51
C GLY A 340 -8.36 5.49 -6.03
N SER A 341 -7.80 4.32 -5.73
CA SER A 341 -7.67 3.84 -4.35
C SER A 341 -6.71 4.67 -3.50
N LEU A 342 -7.08 4.94 -2.24
CA LEU A 342 -6.19 5.59 -1.25
C LEU A 342 -4.96 4.72 -0.93
N TYR A 343 -5.06 3.40 -1.10
CA TYR A 343 -3.93 2.48 -0.93
C TYR A 343 -2.75 2.80 -1.85
N GLY A 344 -2.96 3.54 -2.95
CA GLY A 344 -1.86 4.00 -3.80
C GLY A 344 -0.81 4.84 -3.06
N VAL A 345 -1.14 5.40 -1.89
CA VAL A 345 -0.20 6.15 -1.05
C VAL A 345 0.98 5.31 -0.55
N THR A 346 0.83 3.99 -0.41
CA THR A 346 1.89 3.10 0.06
C THR A 346 2.93 2.78 -1.02
N GLY A 347 2.63 3.07 -2.28
CA GLY A 347 3.52 2.87 -3.42
C GLY A 347 3.97 4.18 -4.08
N ARG A 348 4.63 4.05 -5.23
CA ARG A 348 4.94 5.16 -6.13
C ARG A 348 4.35 4.84 -7.50
N SER A 349 3.53 5.74 -8.03
CA SER A 349 2.98 5.57 -9.37
C SER A 349 4.08 5.81 -10.41
N ALA A 350 4.22 4.86 -11.32
CA ALA A 350 5.07 4.95 -12.51
C ALA A 350 4.24 5.14 -13.79
N ASP A 351 2.92 5.37 -13.64
CA ASP A 351 1.99 5.52 -14.75
C ASP A 351 1.63 7.00 -14.93
N PRO A 352 1.60 7.53 -16.17
CA PRO A 352 1.09 8.86 -16.44
C PRO A 352 -0.37 9.00 -16.00
N LEU A 353 -0.72 10.14 -15.42
CA LEU A 353 -2.08 10.38 -14.95
C LEU A 353 -2.92 11.14 -15.97
N SER A 354 -4.14 10.64 -16.20
CA SER A 354 -5.19 11.34 -16.94
C SER A 354 -6.43 11.53 -16.07
N VAL A 355 -6.93 12.77 -16.01
CA VAL A 355 -8.06 13.20 -15.17
C VAL A 355 -9.03 14.06 -15.97
N GLY A 356 -10.31 13.89 -15.72
CA GLY A 356 -11.36 14.76 -16.25
C GLY A 356 -11.48 16.06 -15.44
N ARG A 357 -12.05 17.08 -16.07
CA ARG A 357 -12.50 18.30 -15.36
C ARG A 357 -13.53 17.95 -14.27
N GLY A 358 -13.35 18.51 -13.07
CA GLY A 358 -14.15 18.20 -11.89
C GLY A 358 -13.75 16.91 -11.17
N GLU A 359 -12.85 16.09 -11.74
CA GLU A 359 -12.35 14.90 -11.06
C GLU A 359 -11.26 15.24 -10.03
N SER A 360 -11.17 14.39 -9.02
CA SER A 360 -10.15 14.48 -7.98
C SER A 360 -9.04 13.45 -8.18
N PHE A 361 -7.83 13.81 -7.79
CA PHE A 361 -6.66 12.96 -7.75
C PHE A 361 -5.86 13.22 -6.48
N PHE A 362 -4.85 12.38 -6.23
CA PHE A 362 -4.06 12.41 -5.02
C PHE A 362 -2.59 12.67 -5.34
N VAL A 363 -1.92 13.41 -4.45
CA VAL A 363 -0.48 13.67 -4.53
C VAL A 363 0.18 13.41 -3.19
N LYS A 364 1.22 12.58 -3.23
CA LYS A 364 2.14 12.35 -2.12
C LYS A 364 3.39 13.19 -2.36
N ALA A 365 3.67 14.11 -1.44
CA ALA A 365 4.87 14.93 -1.47
C ALA A 365 6.06 14.22 -0.80
N SER A 366 7.27 14.70 -1.08
CA SER A 366 8.52 14.32 -0.42
C SER A 366 9.14 15.59 0.21
N PRO A 367 9.51 15.58 1.51
CA PRO A 367 9.40 14.45 2.44
C PRO A 367 7.94 14.07 2.73
N VAL A 368 7.69 12.76 2.89
CA VAL A 368 6.36 12.23 3.18
C VAL A 368 6.03 12.48 4.65
N SER A 369 4.81 12.95 4.92
CA SER A 369 4.32 13.09 6.28
C SER A 369 3.86 11.73 6.82
N TYR A 370 4.66 11.14 7.70
CA TYR A 370 4.32 9.93 8.45
C TYR A 370 3.92 10.28 9.89
N GLY A 371 3.04 9.47 10.46
CA GLY A 371 2.61 9.62 11.84
C GLY A 371 2.10 8.32 12.46
N HIS A 372 1.81 8.37 13.76
CA HIS A 372 1.19 7.31 14.55
C HIS A 372 -0.07 7.83 15.25
N HIS A 373 -0.67 7.02 16.12
CA HIS A 373 -1.94 7.23 16.85
C HIS A 373 -2.38 8.69 17.06
N ASP A 374 -1.50 9.56 17.58
CA ASP A 374 -1.80 10.96 17.93
C ASP A 374 -1.12 12.01 17.05
N SER A 375 -0.59 11.62 15.88
CA SER A 375 0.05 12.59 14.98
C SER A 375 -0.96 13.57 14.38
N ASP A 376 -0.73 14.85 14.63
CA ASP A 376 -1.49 15.95 14.05
C ASP A 376 -1.03 16.22 12.61
N PHE A 377 -1.86 15.82 11.65
CA PHE A 377 -1.67 16.21 10.25
C PHE A 377 -2.38 17.54 10.00
N ASN A 378 -1.69 18.45 9.32
CA ASN A 378 -2.25 19.74 8.95
C ASN A 378 -2.15 19.94 7.43
N VAL A 379 -3.17 20.55 6.82
CA VAL A 379 -3.18 20.90 5.40
C VAL A 379 -1.98 21.79 5.01
N ASN A 380 -1.47 22.61 5.93
CA ASN A 380 -0.26 23.41 5.76
C ASN A 380 1.02 22.57 5.64
N MET A 381 0.97 21.25 5.82
CA MET A 381 2.11 20.37 5.54
C MET A 381 2.14 19.93 4.07
N LEU A 382 1.07 20.22 3.31
CA LEU A 382 0.91 19.80 1.93
C LEU A 382 1.23 20.97 0.98
N PRO A 383 1.85 20.71 -0.18
CA PRO A 383 2.08 21.74 -1.17
C PRO A 383 0.76 22.14 -1.85
N ARG A 384 0.64 23.39 -2.31
CA ARG A 384 -0.29 23.73 -3.39
C ARG A 384 0.26 23.21 -4.71
N LEU A 385 -0.57 22.80 -5.66
CA LEU A 385 -0.09 22.38 -6.97
C LEU A 385 -0.20 23.51 -7.97
N ARG A 386 0.90 23.85 -8.62
CA ARG A 386 0.92 24.77 -9.75
C ARG A 386 0.90 23.97 -11.05
N LEU A 387 -0.22 24.06 -11.78
CA LEU A 387 -0.41 23.49 -13.10
C LEU A 387 -0.09 24.53 -14.18
N ARG A 388 0.82 24.21 -15.11
CA ARG A 388 1.18 25.12 -16.21
C ARG A 388 0.93 24.50 -17.58
N LEU A 389 0.24 25.24 -18.46
CA LEU A 389 0.05 24.93 -19.87
C LEU A 389 0.31 26.19 -20.69
N ALA A 390 1.44 26.22 -21.40
CA ALA A 390 1.95 27.43 -22.06
C ALA A 390 1.98 28.62 -21.09
N GLU A 391 1.30 29.74 -21.41
CA GLU A 391 1.25 30.94 -20.56
C GLU A 391 0.21 30.84 -19.42
N LYS A 392 -0.66 29.82 -19.42
CA LYS A 392 -1.67 29.65 -18.37
C LYS A 392 -1.08 28.92 -17.17
N THR A 393 -1.26 29.52 -16.01
CA THR A 393 -0.91 28.93 -14.71
C THR A 393 -2.15 28.88 -13.83
N VAL A 394 -2.40 27.74 -13.22
CA VAL A 394 -3.48 27.56 -12.24
C VAL A 394 -2.89 26.93 -10.99
N GLU A 395 -3.28 27.43 -9.82
CA GLU A 395 -2.91 26.85 -8.53
C GLU A 395 -4.11 26.06 -7.97
N LEU A 396 -3.85 24.85 -7.50
CA LEU A 396 -4.81 24.00 -6.83
C LEU A 396 -4.45 23.88 -5.36
N ASP A 397 -5.42 24.17 -4.51
CA ASP A 397 -5.26 24.00 -3.07
C ASP A 397 -5.43 22.52 -2.68
N PRO A 398 -4.60 22.02 -1.74
CA PRO A 398 -4.74 20.68 -1.23
C PRO A 398 -5.93 20.57 -0.28
N GLU A 399 -6.64 19.46 -0.36
CA GLU A 399 -7.41 18.93 0.76
C GLU A 399 -6.59 17.85 1.45
N LEU A 400 -6.45 17.94 2.77
CA LEU A 400 -5.73 16.93 3.55
C LEU A 400 -6.51 15.61 3.57
N VAL A 401 -5.83 14.54 3.16
CA VAL A 401 -6.27 13.17 3.37
C VAL A 401 -5.23 12.46 4.23
N VAL A 402 -5.71 11.73 5.24
CA VAL A 402 -4.88 10.87 6.08
C VAL A 402 -5.30 9.44 5.82
N PHE A 403 -4.39 8.62 5.29
CA PHE A 403 -4.61 7.19 5.14
C PHE A 403 -4.10 6.48 6.38
N HIS A 404 -4.97 5.67 6.98
CA HIS A 404 -4.64 4.86 8.12
C HIS A 404 -4.25 3.45 7.66
N TRP A 405 -2.96 3.14 7.69
CA TRP A 405 -2.48 1.80 7.37
C TRP A 405 -2.63 0.90 8.60
N GLY A 406 -3.85 0.37 8.76
CA GLY A 406 -4.32 -0.33 9.98
C GLY A 406 -3.40 -1.45 10.48
N ILE A 407 -2.71 -2.17 9.59
CA ILE A 407 -1.83 -3.29 9.95
C ILE A 407 -0.57 -2.83 10.70
N ALA A 408 -0.09 -1.61 10.44
CA ALA A 408 1.17 -1.11 11.01
C ALA A 408 0.97 0.03 12.04
N GLY A 409 -0.26 0.48 12.28
CA GLY A 409 -0.53 1.67 13.11
C GLY A 409 0.10 2.95 12.55
N ILE A 410 0.43 2.98 11.26
CA ILE A 410 1.04 4.12 10.56
C ILE A 410 -0.06 4.93 9.88
N LYS A 411 0.01 6.25 10.04
CA LYS A 411 -0.79 7.22 9.29
C LYS A 411 0.10 7.90 8.25
N ILE A 412 -0.44 8.11 7.06
CA ILE A 412 0.26 8.80 5.97
C ILE A 412 -0.60 9.97 5.50
N GLY A 413 -0.07 11.19 5.61
CA GLY A 413 -0.73 12.41 5.15
C GLY A 413 -0.36 12.75 3.71
N PHE A 414 -1.36 13.05 2.88
CA PHE A 414 -1.19 13.43 1.48
C PHE A 414 -2.32 14.35 1.02
N GLY A 415 -2.16 14.98 -0.14
CA GLY A 415 -3.15 15.92 -0.67
C GLY A 415 -4.10 15.25 -1.65
N ARG A 416 -5.39 15.60 -1.55
CA ARG A 416 -6.38 15.45 -2.62
C ARG A 416 -6.54 16.79 -3.33
N TYR A 417 -6.61 16.78 -4.65
CA TYR A 417 -6.76 17.96 -5.48
C TYR A 417 -7.85 17.71 -6.51
N THR A 418 -8.61 18.75 -6.85
CA THR A 418 -9.69 18.68 -7.83
C THR A 418 -9.38 19.56 -9.02
N ILE A 419 -9.55 19.02 -10.23
CA ILE A 419 -9.38 19.82 -11.45
C ILE A 419 -10.56 20.79 -11.60
N PRO A 420 -10.33 22.10 -11.73
CA PRO A 420 -11.42 23.06 -11.92
C PRO A 420 -12.24 22.74 -13.19
N PRO A 421 -13.57 22.88 -13.15
CA PRO A 421 -14.44 22.56 -14.29
C PRO A 421 -14.17 23.43 -15.53
N ASN A 422 -13.56 24.60 -15.33
CA ASN A 422 -13.20 25.56 -16.37
C ASN A 422 -11.72 25.47 -16.81
N LEU A 423 -10.92 24.54 -16.26
CA LEU A 423 -9.55 24.36 -16.70
C LEU A 423 -9.53 23.82 -18.14
N PRO A 424 -8.82 24.43 -19.11
CA PRO A 424 -8.73 23.88 -20.46
C PRO A 424 -8.17 22.45 -20.48
N ALA A 425 -8.60 21.64 -21.46
CA ALA A 425 -7.97 20.35 -21.69
C ALA A 425 -6.53 20.53 -22.20
N GLY A 426 -5.64 19.61 -21.83
CA GLY A 426 -4.22 19.68 -22.22
C GLY A 426 -3.30 18.89 -21.31
N ASN A 427 -2.00 18.96 -21.60
CA ASN A 427 -0.95 18.30 -20.81
C ASN A 427 -0.22 19.34 -19.96
N TYR A 428 -0.46 19.32 -18.65
CA TYR A 428 0.03 20.32 -17.72
C TYR A 428 1.32 19.90 -17.03
N ASP A 429 2.30 20.80 -16.96
CA ASP A 429 3.42 20.69 -16.01
C ASP A 429 2.88 20.82 -14.58
N VAL A 430 3.28 19.90 -13.69
CA VAL A 430 2.86 19.88 -12.28
C VAL A 430 4.05 20.15 -11.37
N ARG A 431 3.95 21.20 -10.56
CA ARG A 431 4.93 21.55 -9.52
C ARG A 431 4.26 21.75 -8.17
N GLY A 432 4.96 21.39 -7.09
CA GLY A 432 4.51 21.65 -5.73
C GLY A 432 5.03 23.00 -5.24
N LEU A 433 4.15 23.84 -4.70
CA LEU A 433 4.48 25.08 -4.01
C LEU A 433 4.31 24.85 -2.50
N PHE A 434 5.44 24.72 -1.81
CA PHE A 434 5.50 24.37 -0.39
C PHE A 434 5.37 25.62 0.49
N VAL A 435 5.09 25.42 1.79
CA VAL A 435 4.82 26.54 2.74
C VAL A 435 6.00 27.48 2.95
N ASN A 436 7.23 27.00 2.77
CA ASN A 436 8.43 27.85 2.74
C ASN A 436 8.57 28.64 1.42
N ASN A 437 7.52 28.68 0.59
CA ASN A 437 7.47 29.22 -0.77
C ASN A 437 8.46 28.56 -1.75
N SER A 438 9.07 27.42 -1.40
CA SER A 438 9.89 26.68 -2.35
C SER A 438 9.00 26.00 -3.38
N GLU A 439 9.32 26.18 -4.67
CA GLU A 439 8.68 25.46 -5.75
C GLU A 439 9.54 24.23 -6.11
N SER A 440 8.91 23.06 -6.21
CA SER A 440 9.60 21.86 -6.67
C SER A 440 9.93 21.93 -8.16
N LYS A 441 10.87 21.10 -8.60
CA LYS A 441 10.97 20.74 -10.01
C LYS A 441 9.67 20.06 -10.47
N SER A 442 9.47 20.02 -11.78
CA SER A 442 8.35 19.32 -12.42
C SER A 442 8.29 17.85 -12.03
N TYR A 443 7.08 17.33 -11.80
CA TYR A 443 6.86 15.89 -11.71
C TYR A 443 7.26 15.22 -13.04
N TRP A 444 7.70 13.96 -13.01
CA TRP A 444 8.32 13.32 -14.18
C TRP A 444 7.39 13.24 -15.41
N SER A 445 6.07 13.18 -15.19
CA SER A 445 5.05 13.21 -16.25
C SER A 445 4.14 14.42 -16.11
N LYS A 446 3.70 14.94 -17.26
CA LYS A 446 2.63 15.92 -17.36
C LYS A 446 1.29 15.29 -17.01
N LEU A 447 0.44 16.06 -16.33
CA LEU A 447 -0.94 15.66 -16.04
C LEU A 447 -1.82 15.93 -17.26
N GLN A 448 -2.44 14.87 -17.81
CA GLN A 448 -3.39 15.03 -18.90
C GLN A 448 -4.79 15.38 -18.35
N VAL A 449 -5.28 16.57 -18.69
CA VAL A 449 -6.64 17.03 -18.38
C VAL A 449 -7.54 16.84 -19.61
N LYS A 450 -8.68 16.18 -19.44
CA LYS A 450 -9.68 15.87 -20.48
C LYS A 450 -10.93 16.76 -20.42
#